data_AF-A0AAV2LYP0-F1
#
_entry.id   AF-A0AAV2LYP0-F1
#
_cell.length_a   1.000
_cell.length_b   1.000
_cell.length_c   1.000
_cell.angle_alpha   90.00
_cell.angle_beta   90.00
_cell.angle_gamma   90.00
#
_symmetry.space_group_name_H-M   'P 1'
#
loop_
_entity.id
_entity.type
_entity.pdbx_description
1 polymer ?
#
loop_
_entity_poly.entity_id
_entity_poly.type
_entity_poly.pdbx_seq_one_letter_code
_entity_poly.pdbx_strand_id
1 'polypeptide(L)'
;MRRYPDGSLQGRRVFNKKSRSWAFYALKVKKDYAYIPSLQSKIVAARINSNRGLPKHTKLRSNDPRHLGLVCGVPAPSTKELRDKHVSRGDAGQEERQ
;
A
#
# COMPACT_ATOMS: atom_id res chain seq x y z
N MET A 1 16.17 2.72 16.27
CA MET A 1 16.54 3.25 17.60
C MET A 1 18.03 3.14 17.72
N ARG A 2 18.69 4.08 18.42
CA ARG A 2 20.15 4.05 18.57
C ARG A 2 20.53 2.97 19.58
N ARG A 3 21.58 2.22 19.30
CA ARG A 3 22.11 1.14 20.14
C ARG A 3 23.60 1.30 20.34
N TYR A 4 24.09 0.83 21.48
CA TYR A 4 25.52 0.66 21.74
C TYR A 4 26.04 -0.61 21.01
N PRO A 5 27.36 -0.78 20.89
CA PRO A 5 27.96 -1.95 20.23
C PRO A 5 27.61 -3.30 20.87
N ASP A 6 27.32 -3.30 22.18
CA ASP A 6 26.82 -4.44 22.97
C ASP A 6 25.34 -4.79 22.67
N GLY A 7 24.67 -4.01 21.82
CA GLY A 7 23.26 -4.18 21.46
C GLY A 7 22.26 -3.51 22.41
N SER A 8 22.72 -2.91 23.51
CA SER A 8 21.84 -2.23 24.47
C SER A 8 21.31 -0.90 23.89
N LEU A 9 20.11 -0.48 24.32
CA LEU A 9 19.48 0.74 23.79
C LEU A 9 20.17 1.99 24.33
N GLN A 10 20.58 2.88 23.42
CA GLN A 10 20.99 4.22 23.79
C GLN A 10 19.75 5.06 24.08
N GLY A 11 19.73 5.69 25.25
CA GLY A 11 18.61 6.53 25.67
C GLY A 11 19.05 7.67 26.56
N ARG A 12 18.11 8.60 26.76
CA ARG A 12 18.22 9.67 27.74
C ARG A 12 17.26 9.40 28.89
N ARG A 13 17.63 9.85 30.08
CA ARG A 13 16.73 9.87 31.22
C ARG A 13 15.95 11.18 31.21
N VAL A 14 14.65 11.14 31.45
CA VAL A 14 13.79 12.32 31.57
C VAL A 14 13.02 12.24 32.87
N PHE A 15 13.02 13.32 33.64
CA PHE A 15 12.26 13.40 34.87
C PHE A 15 10.81 13.77 34.57
N ASN A 16 9.87 12.93 35.00
CA ASN A 16 8.45 13.23 34.93
C ASN A 16 8.05 13.99 36.20
N LYS A 17 7.80 15.30 36.06
CA LYS A 17 7.40 16.16 37.18
C LYS A 17 6.08 15.73 37.82
N LYS A 18 5.13 15.20 37.04
CA LYS A 18 3.79 14.81 37.51
C LYS A 18 3.83 13.55 38.37
N SER A 19 4.63 12.56 37.98
CA SER A 19 4.80 11.32 38.74
C SER A 19 6.01 11.31 39.68
N ARG A 20 6.79 12.41 39.71
CA ARG A 20 8.06 12.56 40.45
C ARG A 20 9.03 11.39 40.25
N SER A 21 9.04 10.82 39.04
CA SER A 21 9.84 9.64 38.72
C SER A 21 10.67 9.84 37.46
N TRP A 22 11.77 9.11 37.38
CA TRP A 22 12.62 9.10 36.20
C TRP A 22 12.14 8.05 35.20
N ALA A 23 12.04 8.43 33.93
CA ALA A 23 11.72 7.53 32.83
C ALA A 23 12.89 7.46 31.83
N PHE A 24 13.08 6.29 31.24
CA PHE A 24 14.06 6.05 30.19
C PHE A 24 13.43 6.25 28.81
N TYR A 25 14.06 7.07 27.96
CA TYR A 25 13.62 7.30 26.58
C TYR A 25 14.71 6.88 25.60
N ALA A 26 14.42 5.85 24.81
CA ALA A 26 15.32 5.41 23.73
C ALA A 26 15.43 6.49 22.64
N LEU A 27 16.65 6.78 22.21
CA LEU A 27 16.90 7.74 21.15
C LEU A 27 16.39 7.17 19.81
N LYS A 28 15.45 7.89 19.20
CA LYS A 28 14.98 7.58 17.86
C LYS A 28 16.06 7.96 16.85
N VAL A 29 16.30 7.07 15.90
CA VAL A 29 17.18 7.32 14.74
C VAL A 29 16.28 7.45 13.54
N LYS A 30 16.60 8.34 12.61
CA LYS A 30 15.89 8.44 11.33
C LYS A 30 15.91 7.08 10.66
N LYS A 31 14.75 6.60 10.20
CA LYS A 31 14.69 5.37 9.44
C LYS A 31 15.43 5.60 8.12
N ASP A 32 16.48 4.83 7.90
CA ASP A 32 17.10 4.69 6.59
C ASP A 32 16.59 3.38 5.98
N TYR A 33 16.31 3.44 4.68
CA TYR A 33 15.79 2.33 3.89
C TYR A 33 16.74 1.93 2.77
N ALA A 34 18.01 2.38 2.81
CA ALA A 34 19.04 2.02 1.84
C ALA A 34 19.27 0.50 1.67
N TYR A 35 18.86 -0.31 2.65
CA TYR A 35 18.93 -1.77 2.56
C TYR A 35 17.82 -2.42 1.71
N ILE A 36 16.74 -1.69 1.39
CA ILE A 36 15.60 -2.24 0.64
C ILE A 36 16.02 -2.84 -0.71
N PRO A 37 16.81 -2.14 -1.56
CA PRO A 37 17.26 -2.71 -2.83
C PRO A 37 18.00 -4.03 -2.64
N SER A 38 18.88 -4.11 -1.64
CA SER A 38 19.63 -5.34 -1.35
C SER A 38 18.71 -6.50 -0.93
N LEU A 39 17.65 -6.23 -0.15
CA LEU A 39 16.66 -7.24 0.22
C LEU A 39 15.86 -7.71 -1.00
N GLN A 40 15.43 -6.77 -1.84
CA GLN A 40 14.70 -7.10 -3.07
C GLN A 40 15.54 -7.96 -4.01
N SER A 41 16.81 -7.61 -4.23
CA SER A 41 17.74 -8.43 -5.02
C SER A 41 17.89 -9.84 -4.46
N LYS A 42 18.03 -9.98 -3.13
CA LYS A 42 18.11 -11.30 -2.47
C LYS A 42 16.82 -12.12 -2.65
N ILE A 43 15.65 -11.48 -2.52
CA ILE A 43 14.36 -12.14 -2.73
C ILE A 43 14.23 -12.65 -4.17
N VAL A 44 14.57 -11.81 -5.15
CA VAL A 44 14.52 -12.18 -6.57
C VAL A 44 15.48 -13.33 -6.86
N ALA A 45 16.74 -13.24 -6.38
CA ALA A 45 17.72 -14.30 -6.56
C ALA A 45 17.26 -15.63 -5.93
N ALA A 46 16.77 -15.60 -4.68
CA ALA A 46 16.23 -16.78 -4.02
C ALA A 46 15.07 -17.40 -4.82
N ARG A 47 14.21 -16.57 -5.43
CA ARG A 47 13.08 -17.04 -6.24
C ARG A 47 13.51 -17.69 -7.54
N ILE A 48 14.47 -17.08 -8.25
CA ILE A 48 15.07 -17.64 -9.47
C ILE A 48 15.70 -19.00 -9.16
N ASN A 49 16.46 -19.08 -8.06
CA ASN A 49 17.18 -20.28 -7.66
C ASN A 49 16.26 -21.40 -7.11
N SER A 50 15.00 -21.08 -6.78
CA SER A 50 14.06 -22.05 -6.18
C SER A 50 13.51 -23.10 -7.15
N ASN A 51 13.85 -23.04 -8.46
CA ASN A 51 13.28 -23.88 -9.55
C ASN A 51 11.75 -23.86 -9.68
N ARG A 52 11.02 -23.14 -8.81
CA ARG A 52 9.57 -22.87 -8.93
C ARG A 52 9.29 -21.62 -9.79
N GLY A 53 10.32 -20.81 -10.04
CA GLY A 53 10.23 -19.54 -10.76
C GLY A 53 9.40 -18.47 -10.03
N LEU A 54 9.14 -17.37 -10.72
CA LEU A 54 8.05 -16.46 -10.34
C LEU A 54 6.72 -17.21 -10.53
N PRO A 55 5.70 -16.98 -9.68
CA PRO A 55 4.39 -17.60 -9.87
C PRO A 55 3.89 -17.17 -11.24
N LYS A 56 3.97 -18.09 -12.21
CA LYS A 56 3.41 -17.89 -13.54
C LYS A 56 1.91 -17.75 -13.39
N HIS A 57 1.30 -16.92 -14.23
CA HIS A 57 -0.15 -16.81 -14.39
C HIS A 57 -0.79 -18.18 -14.18
N THR A 58 -1.50 -18.33 -13.06
CA THR A 58 -2.25 -19.55 -12.77
C THR A 58 -3.10 -19.82 -14.00
N LYS A 59 -3.00 -21.03 -14.57
CA LYS A 59 -3.87 -21.40 -15.70
C LYS A 59 -5.31 -21.12 -15.26
N LEU A 60 -5.97 -20.25 -16.00
CA LEU A 60 -7.38 -19.98 -15.78
C LEU A 60 -8.13 -21.31 -15.89
N ARG A 61 -9.12 -21.52 -15.02
CA ARG A 61 -9.95 -22.72 -15.08
C ARG A 61 -10.75 -22.69 -16.39
N SER A 62 -11.04 -23.86 -16.96
CA SER A 62 -11.82 -23.95 -18.21
C SER A 62 -13.16 -23.21 -18.17
N ASN A 63 -13.76 -23.07 -16.99
CA ASN A 63 -15.04 -22.39 -16.77
C ASN A 63 -14.88 -20.99 -16.14
N ASP A 64 -13.68 -20.39 -16.21
CA ASP A 64 -13.46 -19.04 -15.67
C ASP A 64 -14.14 -17.99 -16.58
N PRO A 65 -15.05 -17.16 -16.05
CA PRO A 65 -15.79 -16.18 -16.85
C PRO A 65 -14.87 -15.15 -17.53
N ARG A 66 -13.62 -15.01 -17.09
CA ARG A 66 -12.63 -14.17 -17.77
C ARG A 66 -12.26 -14.67 -19.16
N HIS A 67 -12.50 -15.94 -19.47
CA HIS A 67 -12.37 -16.47 -20.83
C HIS A 67 -13.45 -15.96 -21.79
N LEU A 68 -14.60 -15.52 -21.26
CA LEU A 68 -15.74 -15.06 -22.06
C LEU A 68 -15.52 -13.65 -22.64
N GLY A 69 -14.39 -12.99 -22.32
CA GLY A 69 -14.10 -11.65 -22.80
C GLY A 69 -15.07 -10.60 -22.26
N LEU A 70 -15.39 -9.58 -23.06
CA LEU A 70 -16.41 -8.59 -22.70
C LEU A 70 -17.79 -9.26 -22.78
N VAL A 71 -18.30 -9.75 -21.64
CA VAL A 71 -19.56 -10.52 -21.55
C VAL A 71 -20.78 -9.68 -21.92
N CYS A 72 -20.68 -8.36 -21.78
CA CYS A 72 -21.76 -7.47 -22.17
C CYS A 72 -21.71 -7.22 -23.68
N GLY A 73 -22.68 -7.77 -24.42
CA GLY A 73 -22.89 -7.44 -25.83
C GLY A 73 -23.35 -6.00 -26.08
N VAL A 74 -23.53 -5.22 -24.99
CA VAL A 74 -23.76 -3.78 -25.07
C VAL A 74 -22.39 -3.09 -25.07
N PRO A 75 -22.05 -2.34 -26.13
CA PRO A 75 -20.83 -1.54 -26.13
C PRO A 75 -20.88 -0.58 -24.95
N ALA A 76 -19.74 -0.38 -24.29
CA ALA A 76 -19.67 0.61 -23.22
C ALA A 76 -20.13 1.98 -23.77
N PRO A 77 -20.98 2.72 -23.04
CA PRO A 77 -21.39 4.05 -23.47
C PRO A 77 -20.16 4.93 -23.64
N SER A 78 -20.21 5.85 -24.60
CA SER A 78 -19.09 6.74 -24.87
C SER A 78 -18.82 7.62 -23.64
N THR A 79 -17.56 8.04 -23.46
CA THR A 79 -17.18 8.93 -22.35
C THR A 79 -17.96 10.25 -22.37
N LYS A 80 -18.41 10.70 -23.56
CA LYS A 80 -19.28 11.87 -23.72
C LYS A 80 -20.66 11.62 -23.12
N GLU A 81 -21.32 10.53 -23.49
CA GLU A 81 -22.63 10.15 -22.93
C GLU A 81 -22.61 9.98 -21.42
N LEU A 82 -21.52 9.44 -20.87
CA LEU A 82 -21.36 9.30 -19.41
C LEU A 82 -21.23 10.64 -18.71
N ARG A 83 -20.55 11.62 -19.32
CA ARG A 83 -20.43 12.97 -18.79
C ARG A 83 -21.79 13.68 -18.81
N ASP A 84 -22.53 13.56 -19.90
CA ASP A 84 -23.83 14.24 -20.06
C ASP A 84 -24.88 13.68 -19.09
N LYS A 85 -24.81 12.37 -18.79
CA LYS A 85 -25.67 11.71 -17.79
C LYS A 85 -25.21 11.91 -16.34
N HIS A 86 -24.03 12.49 -16.13
CA HIS A 86 -23.46 12.62 -14.79
C HIS A 86 -24.12 13.79 -14.05
N VAL A 87 -25.13 13.48 -13.23
CA VAL A 87 -25.73 14.44 -12.30
C VAL A 87 -24.94 14.43 -11.01
N SER A 88 -24.32 15.57 -10.67
CA SER A 88 -23.69 15.77 -9.37
C SER A 88 -24.78 15.93 -8.29
N ARG A 89 -24.56 15.38 -7.09
CA ARG A 89 -25.48 15.56 -5.96
C ARG A 89 -25.69 17.04 -5.57
N GLY A 90 -24.81 17.94 -6.03
CA GLY A 90 -24.93 19.39 -5.83
C GLY A 90 -25.73 20.15 -6.91
N ASP A 91 -26.06 19.53 -8.05
CA ASP A 91 -26.77 20.21 -9.16
C ASP A 91 -28.30 20.11 -9.05
N ALA A 92 -28.82 19.10 -8.34
CA ALA A 92 -30.26 18.84 -8.22
C ALA A 92 -31.05 19.90 -7.42
N GLY A 93 -30.41 21.00 -7.01
CA GLY A 93 -31.03 22.07 -6.22
C GLY A 93 -31.11 23.43 -6.92
N GLN A 94 -30.74 23.54 -8.20
CA GLN A 94 -30.71 24.85 -8.91
C GLN A 94 -31.86 25.06 -9.92
N GLU A 95 -32.71 24.06 -10.17
CA GLU A 95 -33.81 24.18 -11.15
C GLU A 95 -35.13 24.73 -10.56
N GLU A 96 -35.29 24.85 -9.23
CA GLU A 96 -36.53 25.36 -8.61
C GLU A 96 -36.55 26.89 -8.35
N ARG A 97 -35.65 27.66 -8.94
CA ARG A 97 -35.65 29.13 -8.82
C ARG A 97 -35.55 29.84 -10.16
N GLN A 98 -36.64 29.80 -10.93
CA GLN A 98 -37.00 30.86 -11.88
C GLN A 98 -38.50 31.13 -11.78
#